data_AF-A0A397CJC5-F1
#
_entry.id   AF-A0A397CJC5-F1
#
_cell.length_a   1.000
_cell.length_b   1.000
_cell.length_c   1.000
_cell.angle_alpha   90.00
_cell.angle_beta   90.00
_cell.angle_gamma   90.00
#
_symmetry.space_group_name_H-M   'P 1'
#
loop_
_entity.id
_entity.type
_entity.pdbx_description
1 polymer ?
#
loop_
_entity_poly.entity_id
_entity_poly.type
_entity_poly.pdbx_seq_one_letter_code
_entity_poly.pdbx_strand_id
1 'polypeptide(L)'
;MVVRLTHLIQEADSVLMDRLSHRLHWKDPSVTFECHHCKTFFHWNPKSNCAMCGNVVCVDCSEAAKVEGTMVSLRTGDVRYVTVAVDVCVPCYYTSLMTLSTASVANACDDDNNAKR
;
A
#
# COMPACT_ATOMS: atom_id res chain seq x y z
N MET A 1 4.37 -9.19 19.19
CA MET A 1 3.23 -8.39 18.75
C MET A 1 3.73 -7.02 18.29
N VAL A 2 3.84 -6.84 16.98
CA VAL A 2 4.13 -5.51 16.41
C VAL A 2 2.78 -4.85 16.18
N VAL A 3 2.56 -3.69 16.80
CA VAL A 3 1.36 -2.89 16.51
C VAL A 3 1.65 -2.08 15.27
N ARG A 4 0.85 -2.27 14.21
CA ARG A 4 0.96 -1.49 12.98
C ARG A 4 -0.27 -0.62 12.82
N LEU A 5 -0.05 0.67 12.54
CA LEU A 5 -1.14 1.58 12.24
C LEU A 5 -1.67 1.29 10.84
N THR A 6 -2.99 1.24 10.71
CA THR A 6 -3.69 1.25 9.43
C THR A 6 -4.39 2.59 9.28
N HIS A 7 -3.98 3.36 8.29
CA HIS A 7 -4.59 4.64 7.96
C HIS A 7 -5.87 4.43 7.14
N LEU A 8 -6.93 5.14 7.51
CA LEU A 8 -8.20 5.13 6.81
C LEU A 8 -8.27 6.37 5.92
N ILE A 9 -8.53 6.16 4.64
CA ILE A 9 -8.67 7.23 3.65
C ILE A 9 -10.04 7.04 3.03
N GLN A 10 -10.86 8.08 3.09
CA GLN A 10 -12.21 8.06 2.56
C GLN A 10 -12.33 9.04 1.39
N GLU A 11 -13.27 8.75 0.49
CA GLU A 11 -13.59 9.60 -0.66
C GLU A 11 -12.40 9.86 -1.59
N ALA A 12 -11.51 8.87 -1.74
CA ALA A 12 -10.40 8.95 -2.68
C ALA A 12 -10.92 9.11 -4.13
N ASP A 13 -10.30 10.03 -4.87
CA ASP A 13 -10.64 10.29 -6.26
C ASP A 13 -10.29 9.11 -7.19
N SER A 14 -10.87 9.11 -8.39
CA SER A 14 -10.70 8.03 -9.34
C SER A 14 -9.28 7.89 -9.89
N VAL A 15 -8.47 8.94 -9.87
CA VAL A 15 -7.07 8.90 -10.31
C VAL A 15 -6.21 8.18 -9.27
N LEU A 16 -6.42 8.49 -7.99
CA LEU A 16 -5.76 7.81 -6.89
C LEU A 16 -6.20 6.35 -6.81
N MET A 17 -7.50 6.07 -6.94
CA MET A 17 -8.02 4.71 -6.91
C MET A 17 -7.49 3.87 -8.08
N ASP A 18 -7.38 4.44 -9.29
CA ASP A 18 -6.75 3.77 -10.42
C ASP A 18 -5.27 3.45 -10.13
N ARG A 19 -4.51 4.45 -9.65
CA ARG A 19 -3.09 4.27 -9.29
C ARG A 19 -2.87 3.14 -8.29
N LEU A 20 -3.70 3.08 -7.24
CA LEU A 20 -3.59 2.09 -6.17
C LEU A 20 -4.01 0.67 -6.62
N SER A 21 -4.83 0.57 -7.66
CA SER A 21 -5.41 -0.70 -8.10
C SER A 21 -4.54 -1.45 -9.10
N HIS A 22 -3.66 -0.75 -9.81
CA HIS A 22 -2.77 -1.35 -10.81
C HIS A 22 -1.43 -1.76 -10.22
N ARG A 23 -0.90 -2.89 -10.70
CA ARG A 23 0.41 -3.43 -10.30
C ARG A 23 1.46 -3.38 -11.41
N LEU A 24 1.14 -2.76 -12.55
CA LEU A 24 2.03 -2.73 -13.72
C LEU A 24 3.36 -2.01 -13.45
N HIS A 25 3.37 -1.05 -12.52
CA HIS A 25 4.57 -0.33 -12.10
C HIS A 25 5.34 -1.02 -10.97
N TRP A 26 4.84 -2.15 -10.46
CA TRP A 26 5.49 -2.85 -9.36
C TRP A 26 6.78 -3.52 -9.83
N LYS A 27 7.86 -3.29 -9.08
CA LYS A 27 9.11 -4.02 -9.27
C LYS A 27 8.97 -5.44 -8.77
N ASP A 28 9.63 -6.38 -9.43
CA ASP A 28 9.65 -7.76 -8.98
C ASP A 28 10.36 -7.88 -7.61
N PRO A 29 9.66 -8.32 -6.56
CA PRO A 29 10.27 -8.56 -5.26
C PRO A 29 11.38 -9.60 -5.34
N SER A 30 11.28 -10.63 -6.19
CA SER A 30 12.19 -11.78 -6.23
C SER A 30 13.65 -11.38 -6.51
N VAL A 31 13.84 -10.32 -7.31
CA VAL A 31 15.15 -9.80 -7.71
C VAL A 31 15.59 -8.58 -6.89
N THR A 32 14.78 -8.14 -5.92
CA THR A 32 15.11 -7.00 -5.05
C THR A 32 15.63 -7.49 -3.71
N PHE A 33 16.87 -7.12 -3.39
CA PHE A 33 17.58 -7.59 -2.19
C PHE A 33 17.68 -6.54 -1.08
N GLU A 34 17.41 -5.27 -1.36
CA GLU A 34 17.46 -4.18 -0.37
C GLU A 34 16.18 -3.35 -0.36
N CYS A 35 15.82 -2.85 0.82
CA CYS A 35 14.71 -1.92 0.95
C CYS A 35 14.98 -0.64 0.16
N HIS A 36 14.03 -0.24 -0.67
CA HIS A 36 14.18 0.97 -1.48
C HIS A 36 14.43 2.23 -0.62
N HIS A 37 13.85 2.28 0.58
CA HIS A 37 13.93 3.44 1.48
C HIS A 37 15.15 3.39 2.41
N CYS A 38 15.21 2.42 3.33
CA CYS A 38 16.28 2.36 4.34
C CYS A 38 17.56 1.65 3.89
N LYS A 39 17.58 1.05 2.69
CA LYS A 39 18.73 0.32 2.13
C LYS A 39 19.17 -0.93 2.91
N THR A 40 18.41 -1.34 3.92
CA THR A 40 18.65 -2.60 4.64
C THR A 40 18.34 -3.79 3.74
N PHE A 41 19.18 -4.82 3.78
CA PHE A 41 18.97 -6.05 3.03
C PHE A 41 17.75 -6.83 3.54
N PHE A 42 16.95 -7.32 2.61
CA PHE A 42 15.89 -8.29 2.85
C PHE A 42 16.54 -9.65 3.08
N HIS A 43 16.91 -9.94 4.34
CA HIS A 43 17.28 -11.29 4.73
C HIS A 43 16.03 -12.17 4.77
N TRP A 44 15.44 -12.34 5.96
CA TRP A 44 14.21 -13.12 6.18
C TRP A 44 12.98 -12.23 6.38
N ASN A 45 13.15 -10.91 6.25
CA ASN A 45 12.08 -9.96 6.51
C ASN A 45 11.06 -9.99 5.36
N PRO A 46 9.76 -10.02 5.65
CA PRO A 46 8.73 -9.87 4.63
C PRO A 46 8.91 -8.54 3.89
N LYS A 47 8.71 -8.58 2.58
CA LYS A 47 8.84 -7.44 1.68
C LYS A 47 7.51 -7.18 0.98
N SER A 48 7.16 -5.91 0.83
CA SER A 48 5.95 -5.46 0.14
C SER A 48 6.33 -4.44 -0.93
N ASN A 49 5.52 -4.36 -1.99
CA ASN A 49 5.62 -3.27 -2.95
C ASN A 49 4.78 -2.10 -2.46
N CYS A 50 5.33 -0.89 -2.52
CA CYS A 50 4.55 0.32 -2.35
C CYS A 50 3.51 0.44 -3.47
N ALA A 51 2.23 0.47 -3.15
CA ALA A 51 1.16 0.59 -4.13
C ALA A 51 1.26 1.88 -4.97
N MET A 52 1.85 2.95 -4.43
CA MET A 52 2.03 4.22 -5.14
C MET A 52 3.20 4.21 -6.13
N CYS A 53 4.42 3.89 -5.67
CA CYS A 53 5.64 4.00 -6.50
C CYS A 53 6.16 2.66 -7.03
N GLY A 54 5.61 1.53 -6.59
CA GLY A 54 5.94 0.19 -7.07
C GLY A 54 7.25 -0.39 -6.54
N ASN A 55 8.07 0.40 -5.84
CA ASN A 55 9.31 -0.05 -5.24
C ASN A 55 9.07 -1.02 -4.06
N VAL A 56 10.02 -1.94 -3.86
CA VAL A 56 9.98 -2.92 -2.78
C VAL A 56 10.54 -2.29 -1.50
N VAL A 57 9.81 -2.40 -0.39
CA VAL A 57 10.16 -1.85 0.92
C VAL A 57 9.99 -2.89 2.03
N CYS A 58 10.70 -2.68 3.14
CA CYS A 58 10.48 -3.48 4.36
C CYS A 58 9.24 -3.00 5.11
N VAL A 59 8.75 -3.85 6.01
CA VAL A 59 7.58 -3.54 6.86
C VAL A 59 7.77 -2.21 7.60
N ASP A 60 8.94 -1.97 8.19
CA ASP A 60 9.24 -0.74 8.94
C ASP A 60 9.26 0.53 8.07
N CYS A 61 9.44 0.38 6.76
CA CYS A 61 9.43 1.48 5.81
C CYS A 61 8.09 1.61 5.07
N SER A 62 7.04 0.94 5.57
CA SER A 62 5.73 0.88 4.93
C SER A 62 4.59 1.16 5.88
N GLU A 63 3.69 2.03 5.47
CA GLU A 63 2.42 2.31 6.14
C GLU A 63 1.31 1.48 5.51
N ALA A 64 0.43 0.93 6.34
CA ALA A 64 -0.77 0.26 5.86
C ALA A 64 -1.88 1.28 5.67
N ALA A 65 -2.60 1.21 4.55
CA ALA A 65 -3.75 2.06 4.30
C ALA A 65 -4.95 1.25 3.79
N LYS A 66 -6.14 1.61 4.26
CA LYS A 66 -7.42 1.22 3.66
C LYS A 66 -8.02 2.44 3.00
N VAL A 67 -8.17 2.36 1.68
CA VAL A 67 -8.60 3.48 0.84
C VAL A 67 -9.96 3.16 0.25
N GLU A 68 -10.95 3.98 0.61
CA GLU A 68 -12.30 3.94 0.09
C GLU A 68 -12.46 5.05 -0.93
N GLY A 69 -12.96 4.73 -2.12
CA GLY A 69 -13.07 5.72 -3.18
C GLY A 69 -13.82 5.22 -4.40
N THR A 70 -13.83 6.07 -5.41
CA THR A 70 -14.57 5.79 -6.65
C THR A 70 -13.64 5.27 -7.73
N MET A 71 -13.95 4.14 -8.33
CA MET A 71 -13.28 3.62 -9.52
C MET A 71 -14.17 3.78 -10.74
N VAL A 72 -13.59 4.20 -11.86
CA VAL A 72 -14.29 4.37 -13.15
C VAL A 72 -13.70 3.42 -14.17
N SER A 73 -14.53 2.53 -14.73
CA SER A 73 -14.11 1.65 -15.81
C SER A 73 -14.17 2.38 -17.15
N LEU A 74 -13.01 2.76 -17.69
CA LEU A 74 -12.92 3.46 -18.97
C LEU A 74 -13.50 2.65 -20.15
N ARG A 75 -13.61 1.32 -20.03
CA ARG A 75 -14.17 0.46 -21.09
C ARG A 75 -15.69 0.44 -21.12
N THR A 76 -16.33 0.63 -19.96
CA THR A 76 -17.79 0.44 -19.81
C THR A 76 -18.52 1.70 -19.38
N GLY A 77 -17.81 2.70 -18.85
CA GLY A 77 -18.41 3.87 -18.21
C GLY A 77 -18.93 3.59 -16.78
N ASP A 78 -18.80 2.36 -16.28
CA ASP A 78 -19.25 1.99 -14.94
C ASP A 78 -18.48 2.76 -13.85
N VAL A 79 -19.22 3.32 -12.90
CA VAL A 79 -18.71 3.97 -11.70
C VAL A 79 -19.01 3.07 -10.50
N ARG A 80 -17.99 2.70 -9.72
CA ARG A 80 -18.13 1.83 -8.55
C ARG A 80 -17.42 2.41 -7.35
N TYR A 81 -18.04 2.30 -6.18
CA TYR A 81 -17.39 2.61 -4.91
C TYR A 81 -16.69 1.35 -4.39
N VAL A 82 -15.40 1.43 -4.12
CA VAL A 82 -14.58 0.26 -3.74
C VAL A 82 -13.62 0.61 -2.61
N THR A 83 -13.29 -0.40 -1.82
CA THR A 83 -12.28 -0.32 -0.74
C THR A 83 -11.07 -1.16 -1.13
N VAL A 84 -9.87 -0.59 -1.07
CA VAL A 84 -8.60 -1.29 -1.32
C VAL A 84 -7.70 -1.21 -0.09
N ALA A 85 -7.12 -2.34 0.31
CA ALA A 85 -6.09 -2.40 1.33
C ALA A 85 -4.72 -2.47 0.65
N VAL A 86 -3.83 -1.53 1.00
CA VAL A 86 -2.54 -1.33 0.34
C VAL A 86 -1.43 -1.07 1.35
N ASP A 87 -0.22 -1.46 1.00
CA ASP A 87 1.01 -1.01 1.66
C ASP A 87 1.63 0.12 0.84
N VAL A 88 2.03 1.20 1.49
CA VAL A 88 2.62 2.37 0.84
C VAL A 88 3.90 2.73 1.59
N CYS A 89 5.00 3.01 0.88
CA CYS A 89 6.22 3.41 1.58
C CYS A 89 6.01 4.73 2.31
N VAL A 90 6.70 4.90 3.45
CA VAL A 90 6.62 6.11 4.28
C VAL A 90 6.69 7.40 3.43
N PRO A 91 7.68 7.59 2.51
CA PRO A 91 7.71 8.79 1.68
C PRO A 91 6.43 9.02 0.84
N CYS A 92 5.88 7.98 0.21
CA CYS A 92 4.67 8.10 -0.60
C CYS A 92 3.42 8.36 0.26
N TYR A 93 3.36 7.79 1.47
CA TYR A 93 2.27 8.07 2.40
C TYR A 93 2.27 9.55 2.78
N TYR A 94 3.39 10.08 3.29
CA TYR A 94 3.49 11.48 3.72
C TYR A 94 3.29 12.48 2.58
N THR A 95 3.64 12.12 1.35
CA THR A 95 3.52 13.01 0.19
C THR A 95 2.12 12.98 -0.44
N SER A 96 1.47 11.81 -0.49
CA SER A 96 0.26 11.63 -1.32
C SER A 96 -1.00 11.26 -0.55
N LEU A 97 -0.87 10.73 0.67
CA LEU A 97 -1.99 10.13 1.39
C LEU A 97 -2.24 10.76 2.77
N MET A 98 -1.23 11.36 3.41
CA MET A 98 -1.38 11.87 4.77
C MET A 98 -2.48 12.93 4.90
N THR A 99 -2.61 13.82 3.92
CA THR A 99 -3.64 14.87 3.92
C THR A 99 -5.05 14.34 3.68
N LEU A 100 -5.17 13.12 3.16
CA LEU A 100 -6.43 12.42 2.89
C LEU A 100 -6.79 11.43 4.02
N SER A 101 -5.86 11.19 4.94
CA SER A 101 -6.03 10.27 6.06
C SER A 101 -7.05 10.85 7.06
N THR A 102 -8.17 10.15 7.24
CA THR A 102 -9.24 10.57 8.15
C THR A 102 -9.07 10.01 9.55
N ALA A 103 -8.45 8.84 9.67
CA ALA A 103 -8.19 8.18 10.95
C ALA A 103 -7.03 7.19 10.85
N SER A 104 -6.50 6.76 11.99
CA SER A 104 -5.49 5.71 12.09
C SER A 104 -5.90 4.72 13.16
N VAL A 105 -5.94 3.43 12.82
CA VAL A 105 -6.33 2.36 13.74
C VAL A 105 -5.12 1.47 14.00
N ALA A 106 -4.81 1.26 15.28
CA ALA A 106 -3.81 0.31 15.70
C ALA A 106 -4.34 -1.12 15.53
N ASN A 107 -3.79 -1.86 14.58
CA ASN A 107 -4.09 -3.28 14.44
C ASN A 107 -2.99 -4.10 15.13
N ALA A 108 -3.40 -5.08 15.94
CA ALA A 108 -2.51 -6.14 16.35
C ALA A 108 -2.20 -6.99 15.11
N CYS A 109 -0.95 -6.98 14.65
CA CYS A 109 -0.51 -7.91 13.63
C CYS A 109 -0.32 -9.26 14.32
N ASP A 110 -1.24 -10.21 14.14
CA ASP A 110 -0.92 -11.61 14.33
C ASP A 110 -0.01 -12.05 13.16
N ASP A 111 1.03 -12.82 13.48
CA ASP A 111 2.04 -13.35 12.54
C ASP A 111 1.47 -14.39 11.55
N ASP A 112 0.24 -14.19 11.06
CA ASP A 112 -0.35 -15.04 10.04
C ASP A 112 0.19 -14.64 8.67
N ASN A 113 1.34 -15.25 8.37
CA ASN A 113 1.84 -15.58 7.06
C ASN A 113 0.70 -16.06 6.13
N ASN A 114 0.03 -15.14 5.46
CA ASN A 114 -0.61 -15.49 4.20
C ASN A 114 0.47 -15.45 3.12
N ALA A 115 1.18 -16.58 3.01
CA ALA A 115 1.84 -17.00 1.79
C ALA A 115 0.81 -16.97 0.65
N LYS A 116 0.70 -15.82 -0.02
CA LYS A 116 -0.05 -15.72 -1.27
C LYS A 116 0.73 -16.44 -2.35
N ARG A 117 0.33 -17.69 -2.58
CA ARG A 117 0.37 -18.37 -3.89
C ARG A 117 -0.29 -17.51 -4.97
#